data_AF-A0A5M3MZU1-F1
#
_entry.id   AF-A0A5M3MZU1-F1
#
_cell.length_a   1.000
_cell.length_b   1.000
_cell.length_c   1.000
_cell.angle_alpha   90.00
_cell.angle_beta   90.00
_cell.angle_gamma   90.00
#
_symmetry.space_group_name_H-M   'P 1'
#
loop_
_entity.id
_entity.type
_entity.pdbx_description
1 polymer ?
#
loop_
_entity_poly.entity_id
_entity_poly.type
_entity_poly.pdbx_seq_one_letter_code
_entity_poly.pdbx_strand_id
1 'polypeptide(L)'
;MEVDMNSPFEPRSLPGMPGGSMTLRAIKELLPQLASEISGVVNTPYSSYAKTNYVADSMDEVTNVQPAVSSILLMLDDIALISTALDRFSRELRRTVKDHSQLTSAVLRLPVELLAYIFMLSSTLPVDPPPKGQAPYYHREQRATTNGRGYSSLAQVCRKWRDVALQTPKFWNMIEIIPPETLFEPLLITALPAPLTPLARTGTLPAFIFLDLSASSIDTDTNIGHLPVNPACGAVRGLHATKSTLVSLPTLFQWITQFENLTHLYLEDVGLDYSQDWTKSGIAFHLLHRLTHLHMRAPYPWQVAHTIEVQTWHNLRSLMFEMYENGWSFCDFVTIFSHIPNLVELWVVEDAVNCLRVLSQRITSDKLQLFSYTLNPRWVTEEHHHHVVRYNFEFLSFPALVDLVVTAPPNGDVDFIRRFLLQSICCLSSFTLIGDFDDEPDSTPSHLISRNGTSLGEEFAIPSVEFANILKESRIYQEAKDRWFCMDSAV
;
A
#
# COMPACT_ATOMS: atom_id res chain seq x y z
N MET A 1 -16.02 -11.11 27.68
CA MET A 1 -17.26 -11.81 27.29
C MET A 1 -16.95 -12.49 25.96
N GLU A 2 -16.41 -13.72 26.03
CA GLU A 2 -16.12 -14.52 24.84
C GLU A 2 -17.44 -15.05 24.27
N VAL A 3 -17.73 -14.71 23.02
CA VAL A 3 -18.89 -15.22 22.29
C VAL A 3 -18.43 -16.48 21.57
N ASP A 4 -18.93 -17.62 22.02
CA ASP A 4 -18.69 -18.93 21.43
C ASP A 4 -19.25 -19.00 20.00
N MET A 5 -18.38 -18.82 19.00
CA MET A 5 -18.74 -18.81 17.58
C MET A 5 -18.93 -20.22 16.99
N ASN A 6 -18.86 -21.29 17.79
CA ASN A 6 -18.98 -22.67 17.32
C ASN A 6 -20.32 -23.35 17.63
N SER A 7 -21.34 -22.60 18.06
CA SER A 7 -22.70 -23.15 18.16
C SER A 7 -23.24 -23.48 16.75
N PRO A 8 -23.59 -24.75 16.45
CA PRO A 8 -24.22 -25.09 15.18
C PRO A 8 -25.58 -24.39 15.12
N PHE A 9 -25.71 -23.48 14.15
CA PHE A 9 -26.97 -22.81 13.84
C PHE A 9 -28.03 -23.88 13.51
N GLU A 10 -28.88 -24.23 14.48
CA GLU A 10 -30.10 -24.98 14.20
C GLU A 10 -31.00 -24.10 13.32
N PRO A 11 -31.33 -24.54 12.08
CA PRO A 11 -32.16 -23.75 11.19
C PRO A 11 -33.57 -23.69 11.78
N ARG A 12 -33.92 -22.54 12.38
CA ARG A 12 -35.30 -22.23 12.75
C ARG A 12 -36.17 -22.37 11.51
N SER A 13 -37.06 -23.35 11.52
CA SER A 13 -38.05 -23.58 10.48
C SER A 13 -38.93 -22.33 10.36
N LEU A 14 -38.73 -21.58 9.26
CA LEU A 14 -39.61 -20.48 8.90
C LEU A 14 -41.05 -21.03 8.76
N PRO A 15 -42.07 -20.29 9.25
CA PRO A 15 -43.47 -20.68 9.09
C PRO A 15 -43.75 -20.90 7.60
N GLY A 16 -44.08 -22.16 7.25
CA GLY A 16 -44.02 -22.65 5.88
C GLY A 16 -44.86 -21.83 4.92
N MET A 17 -44.26 -21.39 3.81
CA MET A 17 -45.03 -20.90 2.66
C MET A 17 -45.76 -22.09 2.03
N PRO A 18 -47.09 -22.25 2.18
CA PRO A 18 -47.74 -23.55 1.95
C PRO A 18 -48.05 -23.88 0.49
N GLY A 19 -47.83 -22.98 -0.48
CA GLY A 19 -48.44 -23.11 -1.81
C GLY A 19 -47.54 -23.66 -2.93
N GLY A 20 -46.26 -23.25 -2.98
CA GLY A 20 -45.46 -23.42 -4.21
C GLY A 20 -44.85 -24.80 -4.44
N SER A 21 -44.68 -25.60 -3.38
CA SER A 21 -43.92 -26.87 -3.47
C SER A 21 -44.74 -28.03 -4.07
N MET A 22 -46.07 -28.01 -3.96
CA MET A 22 -46.89 -29.16 -4.34
C MET A 22 -46.97 -29.36 -5.86
N THR A 23 -47.10 -28.28 -6.64
CA THR A 23 -47.19 -28.38 -8.11
C THR A 23 -45.87 -28.82 -8.75
N LEU A 24 -44.74 -28.28 -8.29
CA LEU A 24 -43.41 -28.72 -8.78
C LEU A 24 -43.11 -30.17 -8.41
N ARG A 25 -43.58 -30.62 -7.23
CA ARG A 25 -43.50 -32.03 -6.84
C ARG A 25 -44.37 -32.89 -7.75
N ALA A 26 -45.60 -32.48 -8.05
CA ALA A 26 -46.48 -33.19 -8.99
C ALA A 26 -45.86 -33.28 -10.39
N ILE A 27 -45.29 -32.19 -10.94
CA ILE A 27 -44.58 -32.22 -12.22
C ILE A 27 -43.41 -33.21 -12.16
N LYS A 28 -42.61 -33.20 -11.08
CA LYS A 28 -41.50 -34.14 -10.89
C LYS A 28 -41.97 -35.60 -10.89
N GLU A 29 -43.08 -35.90 -10.23
CA GLU A 29 -43.66 -37.26 -10.20
C GLU A 29 -44.28 -37.68 -11.56
N LEU A 30 -44.71 -36.72 -12.39
CA LEU A 30 -45.25 -36.98 -13.73
C LEU A 30 -44.16 -37.22 -14.79
N LEU A 31 -42.92 -36.75 -14.58
CA LEU A 31 -41.82 -36.91 -15.55
C LEU A 31 -41.50 -38.39 -15.87
N PRO A 32 -41.43 -39.33 -14.91
CA PRO A 32 -41.26 -40.76 -15.21
C PRO A 32 -42.42 -41.33 -16.03
N GLN A 33 -43.65 -40.87 -15.78
CA GLN A 33 -44.83 -41.33 -16.49
C GLN A 33 -44.82 -40.85 -17.95
N LEU A 34 -44.50 -39.57 -18.17
CA LEU A 34 -44.29 -39.01 -19.50
C LEU A 34 -43.17 -39.74 -20.26
N ALA A 35 -42.07 -40.08 -19.59
CA ALA A 35 -40.99 -40.87 -20.19
C ALA A 35 -41.46 -42.27 -20.62
N SER A 36 -42.31 -42.91 -19.82
CA SER A 36 -42.93 -44.19 -20.17
C SER A 36 -43.88 -44.08 -21.36
N GLU A 37 -44.69 -43.01 -21.43
CA GLU A 37 -45.60 -42.76 -22.55
C GLU A 37 -44.85 -42.50 -23.87
N ILE A 38 -43.79 -41.68 -23.82
CA ILE A 38 -42.91 -41.45 -24.97
C ILE A 38 -42.29 -42.78 -25.42
N SER A 39 -41.82 -43.61 -24.49
CA SER A 39 -41.28 -44.93 -24.84
C SER A 39 -42.34 -45.81 -25.51
N GLY A 40 -43.61 -45.73 -25.09
CA GLY A 40 -44.71 -46.46 -25.72
C GLY A 40 -44.99 -46.00 -27.15
N VAL A 41 -44.99 -44.68 -27.40
CA VAL A 41 -45.24 -44.10 -28.72
C VAL A 41 -44.08 -44.32 -29.70
N VAL A 42 -42.85 -44.34 -29.20
CA VAL A 42 -41.65 -44.61 -30.03
C VAL A 42 -41.52 -46.10 -30.38
N ASN A 43 -42.00 -47.00 -29.51
CA ASN A 43 -41.98 -48.45 -29.72
C ASN A 43 -43.12 -48.93 -30.64
N THR A 44 -43.14 -48.41 -31.86
CA THR A 44 -44.07 -48.87 -32.90
C THR A 44 -43.62 -50.23 -33.49
N PRO A 45 -44.52 -50.98 -34.15
CA PRO A 45 -44.13 -52.17 -34.92
C PRO A 45 -43.05 -51.91 -35.98
N TYR A 46 -42.86 -50.63 -36.35
CA TYR A 46 -41.88 -50.18 -37.33
C TYR A 46 -40.53 -49.79 -36.74
N SER A 47 -40.37 -49.83 -35.42
CA SER A 47 -39.14 -49.42 -34.71
C SER A 47 -37.90 -50.22 -35.13
N SER A 48 -38.06 -51.49 -35.52
CA SER A 48 -36.98 -52.34 -36.06
C SER A 48 -36.44 -51.85 -37.41
N TYR A 49 -37.23 -51.05 -38.15
CA TYR A 49 -36.88 -50.49 -39.45
C TYR A 49 -36.34 -49.06 -39.37
N ALA A 50 -36.37 -48.39 -38.20
CA ALA A 50 -35.96 -47.00 -38.03
C ALA A 50 -34.49 -46.69 -38.40
N LYS A 51 -33.67 -47.73 -38.65
CA LYS A 51 -32.27 -47.63 -39.08
C LYS A 51 -31.97 -48.42 -40.37
N THR A 52 -33.00 -48.79 -41.13
CA THR A 52 -32.86 -49.53 -42.39
C THR A 52 -33.38 -48.68 -43.54
N ASN A 53 -33.03 -49.03 -44.77
CA ASN A 53 -33.60 -48.41 -45.98
C ASN A 53 -34.96 -49.03 -46.34
N TYR A 54 -35.70 -49.52 -45.35
CA TYR A 54 -36.99 -50.16 -45.57
C TYR A 54 -38.00 -49.11 -46.04
N VAL A 55 -38.69 -49.44 -47.12
CA VAL A 55 -39.79 -48.65 -47.68
C VAL A 55 -41.04 -49.49 -47.50
N ALA A 56 -42.11 -48.88 -46.99
CA ALA A 56 -43.40 -49.56 -46.91
C ALA A 56 -43.86 -49.92 -48.32
N ASP A 57 -43.96 -51.22 -48.61
CA ASP A 57 -44.27 -51.74 -49.94
C ASP A 57 -45.78 -51.83 -50.18
N SER A 58 -46.59 -51.70 -49.13
CA SER A 58 -48.05 -51.75 -49.19
C SER A 58 -48.72 -50.44 -48.78
N MET A 59 -49.84 -50.12 -49.43
CA MET A 59 -50.65 -48.96 -49.08
C MET A 59 -51.19 -49.06 -47.64
N ASP A 60 -51.45 -50.27 -47.15
CA ASP A 60 -51.89 -50.52 -45.78
C ASP A 60 -50.80 -50.18 -44.76
N GLU A 61 -49.52 -50.50 -45.02
CA GLU A 61 -48.40 -50.10 -44.17
C GLU A 61 -48.23 -48.58 -44.15
N VAL A 62 -48.30 -47.90 -45.29
CA VAL A 62 -48.24 -46.43 -45.36
C VAL A 62 -49.37 -45.79 -44.54
N THR A 63 -50.58 -46.33 -44.67
CA THR A 63 -51.78 -45.86 -43.94
C THR A 63 -51.65 -46.10 -42.42
N ASN A 64 -50.86 -47.08 -41.99
CA ASN A 64 -50.59 -47.37 -40.57
C ASN A 64 -49.39 -46.59 -40.00
N VAL A 65 -48.37 -46.26 -40.82
CA VAL A 65 -47.21 -45.45 -40.40
C VAL A 65 -47.59 -43.98 -40.24
N GLN A 66 -48.44 -43.44 -41.13
CA GLN A 66 -48.77 -42.03 -41.15
C GLN A 66 -49.39 -41.52 -39.82
N PRO A 67 -50.38 -42.20 -39.19
CA PRO A 67 -50.90 -41.82 -37.88
C PRO A 67 -49.85 -41.85 -36.77
N ALA A 68 -48.92 -42.82 -36.80
CA ALA A 68 -47.85 -42.92 -35.82
C ALA A 68 -46.85 -41.76 -35.93
N VAL A 69 -46.47 -41.39 -37.15
CA VAL A 69 -45.62 -40.20 -37.41
C VAL A 69 -46.33 -38.92 -36.97
N SER A 70 -47.61 -38.75 -37.31
CA SER A 70 -48.40 -37.60 -36.84
C SER A 70 -48.48 -37.53 -35.32
N SER A 71 -48.66 -38.67 -34.63
CA SER A 71 -48.67 -38.73 -33.16
C SER A 71 -47.31 -38.37 -32.56
N ILE A 72 -46.20 -38.84 -33.15
CA ILE A 72 -44.84 -38.49 -32.70
C ILE A 72 -44.57 -36.99 -32.88
N LEU A 73 -44.96 -36.42 -34.03
CA LEU A 73 -44.79 -34.99 -34.30
C LEU A 73 -45.58 -34.12 -33.31
N LEU A 74 -46.82 -34.50 -33.00
CA LEU A 74 -47.62 -33.80 -31.98
C LEU A 74 -46.98 -33.89 -30.59
N MET A 75 -46.46 -35.06 -30.19
CA MET A 75 -45.75 -35.18 -28.90
C MET A 75 -44.45 -34.36 -28.87
N LEU A 76 -43.73 -34.24 -29.99
CA LEU A 76 -42.54 -33.38 -30.08
C LEU A 76 -42.90 -31.90 -29.90
N ASP A 77 -44.00 -31.44 -30.49
CA ASP A 77 -44.51 -30.08 -30.30
C ASP A 77 -44.89 -29.83 -28.83
N ASP A 78 -45.60 -30.78 -28.19
CA ASP A 78 -45.97 -30.68 -26.77
C ASP A 78 -44.73 -30.64 -25.86
N ILE A 79 -43.73 -31.47 -26.12
CA ILE A 79 -42.45 -31.46 -25.38
C ILE A 79 -41.74 -30.11 -25.55
N ALA A 80 -41.73 -29.55 -26.77
CA ALA A 80 -41.13 -28.25 -27.04
C ALA A 80 -41.85 -27.12 -26.27
N LEU A 81 -43.19 -27.16 -26.21
CA LEU A 81 -44.00 -26.22 -25.43
C LEU A 81 -43.74 -26.34 -23.93
N ILE A 82 -43.70 -27.56 -23.39
CA ILE A 82 -43.41 -27.82 -21.96
C ILE A 82 -42.00 -27.33 -21.61
N SER A 83 -41.00 -27.65 -22.44
CA SER A 83 -39.62 -27.20 -22.25
C SER A 83 -39.53 -25.68 -22.21
N THR A 84 -40.17 -25.00 -23.16
CA THR A 84 -40.22 -23.53 -23.22
C THR A 84 -40.88 -22.92 -21.98
N ALA A 85 -41.96 -23.52 -21.47
CA ALA A 85 -42.63 -23.08 -20.26
C ALA A 85 -41.76 -23.28 -19.01
N LEU A 86 -41.09 -24.43 -18.87
CA LEU A 86 -40.17 -24.72 -17.77
C LEU A 86 -38.97 -23.76 -17.76
N ASP A 87 -38.39 -23.46 -18.92
CA ASP A 87 -37.31 -22.48 -19.06
C ASP A 87 -37.75 -21.06 -18.67
N ARG A 88 -38.99 -20.69 -19.03
CA ARG A 88 -39.58 -19.43 -18.58
C ARG A 88 -39.71 -19.38 -17.06
N PHE A 89 -40.29 -20.40 -16.44
CA PHE A 89 -40.46 -20.44 -14.97
C PHE A 89 -39.12 -20.49 -14.23
N SER A 90 -38.13 -21.22 -14.76
CA SER A 90 -36.77 -21.25 -14.21
C SER A 90 -36.12 -19.87 -14.21
N ARG A 91 -36.24 -19.11 -15.32
CA ARG A 91 -35.75 -17.72 -15.40
C ARG A 91 -36.46 -16.80 -14.40
N GLU A 92 -37.77 -16.92 -14.26
CA GLU A 92 -38.56 -16.14 -13.32
C GLU A 92 -38.17 -16.45 -11.87
N LEU A 93 -38.06 -17.74 -11.51
CA LEU A 93 -37.66 -18.14 -10.16
C LEU A 93 -36.23 -17.67 -9.83
N ARG A 94 -35.28 -17.78 -10.76
CA ARG A 94 -33.92 -17.24 -10.59
C ARG A 94 -33.93 -15.72 -10.39
N ARG A 95 -34.79 -14.99 -11.11
CA ARG A 95 -34.98 -13.55 -10.94
C ARG A 95 -35.52 -13.24 -9.55
N THR A 96 -36.58 -13.93 -9.12
CA THR A 96 -37.16 -13.78 -7.78
C THR A 96 -36.17 -14.09 -6.66
N VAL A 97 -35.40 -15.18 -6.76
CA VAL A 97 -34.34 -15.51 -5.79
C VAL A 97 -33.25 -14.43 -5.76
N LYS A 98 -32.88 -13.90 -6.93
CA LYS A 98 -31.91 -12.81 -7.02
C LYS A 98 -32.46 -11.51 -6.41
N ASP A 99 -33.73 -11.20 -6.61
CA ASP A 99 -34.36 -10.00 -6.07
C ASP A 99 -34.54 -10.12 -4.54
N HIS A 100 -34.92 -11.30 -4.04
CA HIS A 100 -35.08 -11.55 -2.61
C HIS A 100 -33.74 -11.67 -1.87
N SER A 101 -32.69 -12.25 -2.49
CA SER A 101 -31.36 -12.29 -1.88
C SER A 101 -30.71 -10.91 -1.77
N GLN A 102 -31.08 -9.96 -2.64
CA GLN A 102 -30.68 -8.56 -2.48
C GLN A 102 -31.33 -7.90 -1.25
N LEU A 103 -32.56 -8.29 -0.90
CA LEU A 103 -33.25 -7.78 0.29
C LEU A 103 -32.65 -8.31 1.60
N THR A 104 -32.08 -9.52 1.58
CA THR A 104 -31.48 -10.12 2.78
C THR A 104 -30.07 -9.60 3.06
N SER A 105 -29.30 -9.20 2.04
CA SER A 105 -27.95 -8.68 2.25
C SER A 105 -27.96 -7.31 2.95
N ALA A 106 -27.57 -7.29 4.23
CA ALA A 106 -27.41 -6.06 5.00
C ALA A 106 -26.37 -5.12 4.35
N VAL A 107 -25.29 -5.70 3.80
CA VAL A 107 -24.21 -4.98 3.12
C VAL A 107 -24.73 -4.22 1.88
N LEU A 108 -25.63 -4.81 1.11
CA LEU A 108 -26.20 -4.13 -0.07
C LEU A 108 -27.15 -2.98 0.31
N ARG A 109 -27.59 -2.89 1.56
CA ARG A 109 -28.43 -1.80 2.07
C ARG A 109 -27.64 -0.65 2.69
N LEU A 110 -26.33 -0.82 2.92
CA LEU A 110 -25.50 0.26 3.45
C LEU A 110 -25.45 1.45 2.46
N PRO A 111 -25.59 2.70 2.93
CA PRO A 111 -25.24 3.89 2.15
C PRO A 111 -23.83 3.78 1.57
N VAL A 112 -23.60 4.38 0.41
CA VAL A 112 -22.31 4.28 -0.30
C VAL A 112 -21.18 4.89 0.51
N GLU A 113 -21.48 5.91 1.32
CA GLU A 113 -20.56 6.61 2.21
C GLU A 113 -20.09 5.70 3.35
N LEU A 114 -21.02 4.95 3.97
CA LEU A 114 -20.68 3.98 5.01
C LEU A 114 -19.86 2.82 4.44
N LEU A 115 -20.20 2.36 3.23
CA LEU A 115 -19.45 1.31 2.57
C LEU A 115 -18.03 1.78 2.21
N ALA A 116 -17.88 3.00 1.69
CA ALA A 116 -16.59 3.62 1.45
C ALA A 116 -15.79 3.80 2.75
N TYR A 117 -16.45 4.20 3.84
CA TYR A 117 -15.80 4.30 5.15
C TYR A 117 -15.29 2.96 5.68
N ILE A 118 -16.11 1.90 5.57
CA ILE A 118 -15.71 0.54 5.91
C ILE A 118 -14.51 0.10 5.06
N PHE A 119 -14.53 0.39 3.76
CA PHE A 119 -13.41 0.09 2.86
C PHE A 119 -12.13 0.84 3.26
N MET A 120 -12.21 2.12 3.62
CA MET A 120 -11.07 2.89 4.14
C MET A 120 -10.52 2.22 5.41
N LEU A 121 -11.36 1.90 6.39
CA LEU A 121 -10.92 1.22 7.62
C LEU A 121 -10.31 -0.16 7.35
N SER A 122 -10.83 -0.90 6.38
CA SER A 122 -10.27 -2.21 6.02
C SER A 122 -8.88 -2.11 5.38
N SER A 123 -8.57 -0.97 4.76
CA SER A 123 -7.28 -0.72 4.10
C SER A 123 -6.20 -0.15 5.02
N THR A 124 -6.59 0.39 6.17
CA THR A 124 -5.67 0.89 7.20
C THR A 124 -5.08 -0.21 8.07
N LEU A 125 -5.71 -1.40 8.08
CA LEU A 125 -5.17 -2.54 8.83
C LEU A 125 -3.84 -2.96 8.18
N PRO A 126 -2.75 -3.09 8.95
CA PRO A 126 -1.52 -3.69 8.45
C PRO A 126 -1.85 -5.13 8.04
N VAL A 127 -1.90 -5.36 6.73
CA VAL A 127 -1.94 -6.71 6.19
C VAL A 127 -0.50 -7.15 6.15
N ASP A 128 -0.13 -8.11 7.01
CA ASP A 128 1.15 -8.79 6.88
C ASP A 128 1.31 -9.22 5.42
N PRO A 129 2.42 -8.86 4.75
CA PRO A 129 2.61 -9.28 3.37
C PRO A 129 2.46 -10.80 3.34
N PRO A 130 1.59 -11.36 2.47
CA PRO A 130 1.42 -12.79 2.40
C PRO A 130 2.80 -13.43 2.24
N PRO A 131 3.11 -14.53 2.96
CA PRO A 131 4.42 -15.15 2.92
C PRO A 131 4.82 -15.36 1.45
N LYS A 132 5.99 -14.80 1.08
CA LYS A 132 6.51 -14.82 -0.28
C LYS A 132 6.44 -16.27 -0.81
N GLY A 133 5.55 -16.53 -1.78
CA GLY A 133 5.43 -17.84 -2.44
C GLY A 133 4.05 -18.51 -2.49
N GLN A 134 2.96 -17.91 -1.96
CA GLN A 134 1.65 -18.59 -1.95
C GLN A 134 0.47 -17.86 -2.64
N ALA A 135 0.68 -16.73 -3.33
CA ALA A 135 -0.39 -16.13 -4.13
C ALA A 135 -0.51 -16.83 -5.50
N PRO A 136 -1.71 -17.24 -5.95
CA PRO A 136 -1.91 -17.78 -7.29
C PRO A 136 -1.55 -16.72 -8.34
N TYR A 137 -0.55 -17.06 -9.15
CA TYR A 137 0.01 -16.26 -10.23
C TYR A 137 -1.08 -16.03 -11.30
N TYR A 138 -1.78 -14.90 -11.23
CA TYR A 138 -2.59 -14.44 -12.36
C TYR A 138 -1.68 -13.60 -13.27
N HIS A 139 -1.41 -14.11 -14.48
CA HIS A 139 -0.70 -13.38 -15.53
C HIS A 139 -1.29 -11.97 -15.68
N ARG A 140 -0.52 -10.94 -15.31
CA ARG A 140 -0.93 -9.54 -15.41
C ARG A 140 0.05 -8.82 -16.33
N GLU A 141 -0.47 -8.35 -17.45
CA GLU A 141 0.17 -7.34 -18.30
C GLU A 141 0.61 -6.15 -17.43
N GLN A 142 1.75 -5.55 -17.77
CA GLN A 142 2.34 -4.35 -17.15
C GLN A 142 1.28 -3.42 -16.55
N ARG A 143 1.17 -3.36 -15.22
CA ARG A 143 0.16 -2.52 -14.55
C ARG A 143 0.76 -1.81 -13.37
N ALA A 144 0.68 -0.48 -13.40
CA ALA A 144 0.51 0.30 -12.19
C ALA A 144 -0.68 -0.29 -11.42
N THR A 145 -0.42 -0.84 -10.25
CA THR A 145 -1.42 -1.40 -9.36
C THR A 145 -1.73 -0.39 -8.28
N THR A 146 -3.00 -0.19 -7.93
CA THR A 146 -3.27 0.41 -6.63
C THR A 146 -2.75 -0.55 -5.55
N ASN A 147 -2.12 0.00 -4.52
CA ASN A 147 -1.47 -0.73 -3.41
C ASN A 147 -2.19 -2.05 -3.06
N GLY A 148 -1.43 -3.12 -2.81
CA GLY A 148 -1.92 -4.47 -2.47
C GLY A 148 -2.89 -4.54 -1.27
N ARG A 149 -3.08 -3.44 -0.55
CA ARG A 149 -4.01 -3.21 0.59
C ARG A 149 -5.51 -3.23 0.25
N GLY A 150 -5.92 -3.98 -0.77
CA GLY A 150 -7.28 -4.56 -0.80
C GLY A 150 -8.36 -3.87 -1.64
N TYR A 151 -8.20 -2.65 -2.18
CA TYR A 151 -9.32 -2.07 -2.97
C TYR A 151 -9.63 -2.85 -4.24
N SER A 152 -8.60 -3.46 -4.85
CA SER A 152 -8.78 -4.32 -6.02
C SER A 152 -9.51 -5.62 -5.67
N SER A 153 -9.36 -6.15 -4.45
CA SER A 153 -10.13 -7.31 -3.98
C SER A 153 -11.57 -6.90 -3.62
N LEU A 154 -11.76 -5.73 -3.00
CA LEU A 154 -13.10 -5.17 -2.71
C LEU A 154 -13.91 -4.96 -4.00
N ALA A 155 -13.27 -4.49 -5.07
CA ALA A 155 -13.91 -4.26 -6.37
C ALA A 155 -14.34 -5.55 -7.11
N GLN A 156 -13.93 -6.73 -6.63
CA GLN A 156 -14.32 -8.02 -7.20
C GLN A 156 -15.55 -8.65 -6.53
N VAL A 157 -15.94 -8.19 -5.32
CA VAL A 157 -17.01 -8.82 -4.53
C VAL A 157 -18.37 -8.73 -5.21
N CYS A 158 -18.80 -7.52 -5.56
CA CYS A 158 -20.04 -7.31 -6.31
C CYS A 158 -19.99 -5.99 -7.08
N ARG A 159 -20.99 -5.76 -7.95
CA ARG A 159 -21.07 -4.52 -8.76
C ARG A 159 -21.13 -3.27 -7.87
N LYS A 160 -21.93 -3.27 -6.81
CA LYS A 160 -22.04 -2.12 -5.89
C LYS A 160 -20.70 -1.79 -5.22
N TRP A 161 -19.98 -2.81 -4.74
CA TRP A 161 -18.67 -2.64 -4.11
C TRP A 161 -17.65 -2.09 -5.10
N ARG A 162 -17.66 -2.61 -6.33
CA ARG A 162 -16.87 -2.06 -7.43
C ARG A 162 -17.16 -0.60 -7.69
N ASP A 163 -18.44 -0.23 -7.84
CA ASP A 163 -18.82 1.14 -8.13
C ASP A 163 -18.38 2.08 -7.01
N VAL A 164 -18.57 1.70 -5.74
CA VAL A 164 -18.08 2.47 -4.58
C VAL A 164 -16.55 2.57 -4.57
N ALA A 165 -15.83 1.47 -4.79
CA ALA A 165 -14.37 1.48 -4.82
C ALA A 165 -13.81 2.34 -5.97
N LEU A 166 -14.43 2.27 -7.16
CA LEU A 166 -14.03 3.06 -8.32
C LEU A 166 -14.36 4.56 -8.18
N GLN A 167 -15.42 4.91 -7.43
CA GLN A 167 -15.88 6.28 -7.25
C GLN A 167 -15.32 6.98 -6.00
N THR A 168 -14.60 6.28 -5.13
CA THR A 168 -14.02 6.85 -3.91
C THR A 168 -12.57 7.28 -4.17
N PRO A 169 -12.27 8.58 -4.33
CA PRO A 169 -10.95 9.03 -4.77
C PRO A 169 -9.82 8.68 -3.79
N LYS A 170 -10.14 8.61 -2.49
CA LYS A 170 -9.20 8.23 -1.42
C LYS A 170 -8.60 6.82 -1.59
N PHE A 171 -9.16 5.95 -2.43
CA PHE A 171 -8.56 4.64 -2.72
C PHE A 171 -7.51 4.66 -3.83
N TRP A 172 -7.42 5.76 -4.55
CA TRP A 172 -6.54 5.92 -5.71
C TRP A 172 -5.36 6.84 -5.41
N ASN A 173 -5.31 7.45 -4.22
CA ASN A 173 -4.26 8.39 -3.83
C ASN A 173 -2.93 7.72 -3.49
N MET A 174 -2.88 6.39 -3.33
CA MET A 174 -1.66 5.60 -3.15
C MET A 174 -1.53 4.60 -4.29
N ILE A 175 -0.62 4.89 -5.22
CA ILE A 175 -0.46 4.14 -6.47
C ILE A 175 0.88 3.42 -6.43
N GLU A 176 0.87 2.12 -6.61
CA GLU A 176 2.06 1.30 -6.68
C GLU A 176 2.41 1.01 -8.15
N ILE A 177 3.68 1.13 -8.50
CA ILE A 177 4.20 0.83 -9.83
C ILE A 177 5.31 -0.18 -9.63
N ILE A 178 5.05 -1.40 -10.08
CA ILE A 178 6.03 -2.48 -10.13
C ILE A 178 6.31 -2.69 -11.61
N PRO A 179 7.48 -2.28 -12.14
CA PRO A 179 7.84 -2.56 -13.51
C PRO A 179 7.95 -4.08 -13.71
N PRO A 180 7.75 -4.57 -14.94
CA PRO A 180 7.90 -5.99 -15.23
C PRO A 180 9.33 -6.44 -14.91
N GLU A 181 9.46 -7.64 -14.36
CA GLU A 181 10.75 -8.31 -14.22
C GLU A 181 11.26 -8.66 -15.63
N THR A 182 12.32 -7.98 -16.06
CA THR A 182 12.97 -8.23 -17.35
C THR A 182 14.29 -8.96 -17.11
N LEU A 183 14.35 -10.23 -17.54
CA LEU A 183 15.52 -11.08 -17.29
C LEU A 183 16.73 -10.74 -18.20
N PHE A 184 16.51 -10.05 -19.33
CA PHE A 184 17.51 -9.96 -20.39
C PHE A 184 17.83 -8.54 -20.86
N GLU A 185 16.90 -7.58 -20.73
CA GLU A 185 17.12 -6.21 -21.20
C GLU A 185 16.69 -5.21 -20.12
N PRO A 186 17.52 -4.20 -19.82
CA PRO A 186 17.14 -3.16 -18.90
C PRO A 186 15.96 -2.35 -19.47
N LEU A 187 14.98 -2.05 -18.63
CA LEU A 187 13.86 -1.19 -18.97
C LEU A 187 14.34 0.26 -19.00
N LEU A 188 14.12 0.98 -20.10
CA LEU A 188 14.37 2.41 -20.13
C LEU A 188 13.45 3.11 -19.11
N ILE A 189 13.99 4.02 -18.30
CA ILE A 189 13.19 4.75 -17.28
C ILE A 189 12.00 5.50 -17.92
N THR A 190 12.16 5.96 -19.16
CA THR A 190 11.10 6.65 -19.94
C THR A 190 9.97 5.72 -20.37
N ALA A 191 10.19 4.40 -20.37
CA ALA A 191 9.17 3.40 -20.62
C ALA A 191 8.34 3.05 -19.38
N LEU A 192 8.67 3.58 -18.19
CA LEU A 192 7.85 3.41 -17.00
C LEU A 192 6.47 4.04 -17.22
N PRO A 193 5.38 3.29 -17.01
CA PRO A 193 4.05 3.79 -17.29
C PRO A 193 3.67 4.92 -16.33
N ALA A 194 3.17 6.03 -16.87
CA ALA A 194 2.44 7.00 -16.07
C ALA A 194 1.09 6.38 -15.66
N PRO A 195 0.71 6.34 -14.37
CA PRO A 195 -0.50 5.69 -13.91
C PRO A 195 -1.74 6.58 -14.15
N LEU A 196 -2.00 6.96 -15.41
CA LEU A 196 -3.01 7.96 -15.78
C LEU A 196 -4.42 7.55 -15.34
N THR A 197 -4.78 6.28 -15.46
CA THR A 197 -6.11 5.79 -15.07
C THR A 197 -6.34 5.87 -13.55
N PRO A 198 -5.42 5.37 -12.68
CA PRO A 198 -5.48 5.65 -11.25
C PRO A 198 -5.50 7.14 -10.90
N LEU A 199 -4.64 7.96 -11.52
CA LEU A 199 -4.54 9.39 -11.26
C LEU A 199 -5.83 10.14 -11.62
N ALA A 200 -6.48 9.80 -12.73
CA ALA A 200 -7.77 10.40 -13.09
C ALA A 200 -8.85 10.15 -12.02
N ARG A 201 -8.73 9.07 -11.23
CA ARG A 201 -9.66 8.73 -10.15
C ARG A 201 -9.36 9.40 -8.83
N THR A 202 -8.16 9.94 -8.62
CA THR A 202 -7.85 10.72 -7.41
C THR A 202 -8.57 12.05 -7.38
N GLY A 203 -9.04 12.54 -8.53
CA GLY A 203 -9.73 13.82 -8.65
C GLY A 203 -8.80 14.96 -8.22
N THR A 204 -9.20 15.71 -7.20
CA THR A 204 -8.40 16.81 -6.64
C THR A 204 -7.52 16.39 -5.47
N LEU A 205 -7.58 15.12 -5.05
CA LEU A 205 -6.77 14.66 -3.93
C LEU A 205 -5.29 14.50 -4.35
N PRO A 206 -4.35 14.89 -3.48
CA PRO A 206 -2.94 14.53 -3.60
C PRO A 206 -2.74 13.04 -3.83
N ALA A 207 -1.87 12.69 -4.78
CA ALA A 207 -1.48 11.32 -5.06
C ALA A 207 -0.01 11.06 -4.68
N PHE A 208 0.25 9.84 -4.20
CA PHE A 208 1.56 9.33 -3.82
C PHE A 208 1.84 8.09 -4.66
N ILE A 209 2.98 8.10 -5.34
CA ILE A 209 3.45 6.97 -6.13
C ILE A 209 4.48 6.18 -5.33
N PHE A 210 4.32 4.87 -5.26
CA PHE A 210 5.28 3.91 -4.73
C PHE A 210 5.85 3.14 -5.92
N LEU A 211 7.07 3.45 -6.29
CA LEU A 211 7.77 2.88 -7.42
C LEU A 211 8.75 1.84 -6.90
N ASP A 212 8.42 0.56 -7.05
CA ASP A 212 9.28 -0.54 -6.63
C ASP A 212 10.14 -1.03 -7.80
N LEU A 213 11.42 -0.68 -7.75
CA LEU A 213 12.41 -1.03 -8.78
C LEU A 213 13.23 -2.25 -8.40
N SER A 214 12.93 -2.94 -7.29
CA SER A 214 13.74 -4.04 -6.75
C SER A 214 13.89 -5.24 -7.70
N ALA A 215 12.90 -5.48 -8.56
CA ALA A 215 12.90 -6.59 -9.52
C ALA A 215 13.32 -6.20 -10.95
N SER A 216 13.65 -4.93 -11.22
CA SER A 216 13.88 -4.45 -12.58
C SER A 216 15.25 -3.79 -12.71
N SER A 217 15.98 -4.15 -13.76
CA SER A 217 17.12 -3.36 -14.22
C SER A 217 16.59 -2.17 -15.01
N ILE A 218 16.95 -0.96 -14.60
CA ILE A 218 16.52 0.27 -15.27
C ILE A 218 17.73 1.00 -15.81
N ASP A 219 17.63 1.43 -17.06
CA ASP A 219 18.65 2.22 -17.72
C ASP A 219 18.14 3.63 -18.07
N THR A 220 19.10 4.53 -18.22
CA THR A 220 18.88 5.92 -18.62
C THR A 220 18.55 5.97 -20.11
N ASP A 221 17.52 6.72 -20.46
CA ASP A 221 17.27 7.00 -21.87
C ASP A 221 18.24 8.09 -22.33
N THR A 222 19.27 7.69 -23.09
CA THR A 222 20.29 8.61 -23.59
C THR A 222 19.76 9.57 -24.66
N ASN A 223 18.61 9.26 -25.27
CA ASN A 223 17.99 10.10 -26.30
C ASN A 223 17.06 11.15 -25.69
N ILE A 224 16.57 10.91 -24.48
CA ILE A 224 15.59 11.76 -23.81
C ILE A 224 16.22 12.32 -22.54
N GLY A 225 16.57 13.62 -22.56
CA GLY A 225 17.09 14.27 -21.37
C GLY A 225 16.10 14.25 -20.20
N HIS A 226 14.82 14.50 -20.46
CA HIS A 226 13.74 14.47 -19.48
C HIS A 226 12.38 14.30 -20.16
N LEU A 227 11.41 13.75 -19.44
CA LEU A 227 10.02 13.74 -19.89
C LEU A 227 9.39 15.12 -19.69
N PRO A 228 8.52 15.57 -20.62
CA PRO A 228 7.80 16.82 -20.43
C PRO A 228 6.84 16.72 -19.24
N VAL A 229 6.52 17.88 -18.65
CA VAL A 229 5.46 17.99 -17.64
C VAL A 229 4.17 17.38 -18.19
N ASN A 230 3.56 16.49 -17.41
CA ASN A 230 2.30 15.86 -17.77
C ASN A 230 1.18 16.41 -16.88
N PRO A 231 0.27 17.26 -17.40
CA PRO A 231 -0.82 17.84 -16.62
C PRO A 231 -1.73 16.79 -15.96
N ALA A 232 -1.86 15.59 -16.54
CA ALA A 232 -2.63 14.50 -15.95
C ALA A 232 -1.98 13.94 -14.67
N CYS A 233 -0.69 14.22 -14.45
CA CYS A 233 0.04 13.90 -13.23
C CYS A 233 0.10 15.07 -12.25
N GLY A 234 -0.65 16.15 -12.48
CA GLY A 234 -0.68 17.33 -11.62
C GLY A 234 -1.15 17.05 -10.19
N ALA A 235 -1.82 15.93 -9.92
CA ALA A 235 -2.21 15.50 -8.57
C ALA A 235 -1.05 14.87 -7.77
N VAL A 236 0.03 14.42 -8.41
CA VAL A 236 1.15 13.75 -7.73
C VAL A 236 1.85 14.75 -6.81
N ARG A 237 1.87 14.46 -5.51
CA ARG A 237 2.56 15.23 -4.46
C ARG A 237 3.75 14.49 -3.90
N GLY A 238 3.72 13.15 -3.90
CA GLY A 238 4.81 12.35 -3.38
C GLY A 238 5.23 11.20 -4.26
N LEU A 239 6.50 10.85 -4.17
CA LEU A 239 7.09 9.67 -4.79
C LEU A 239 7.96 8.95 -3.76
N HIS A 240 7.74 7.66 -3.62
CA HIS A 240 8.58 6.73 -2.89
C HIS A 240 9.16 5.76 -3.90
N ALA A 241 10.46 5.89 -4.18
CA ALA A 241 11.17 4.99 -5.07
C ALA A 241 12.05 4.04 -4.24
N THR A 242 11.81 2.73 -4.36
CA THR A 242 12.64 1.68 -3.75
C THR A 242 13.47 1.01 -4.83
N LYS A 243 14.76 0.77 -4.56
CA LYS A 243 15.72 0.40 -5.60
C LYS A 243 16.00 -1.11 -5.71
N SER A 244 16.36 -1.54 -6.95
CA SER A 244 17.36 -2.59 -7.27
C SER A 244 18.70 -1.94 -7.63
N THR A 245 19.81 -2.44 -7.07
CA THR A 245 21.17 -1.85 -6.91
C THR A 245 21.81 -0.99 -8.03
N LEU A 246 21.17 -0.75 -9.19
CA LEU A 246 21.68 -0.03 -10.36
C LEU A 246 21.02 1.32 -10.74
N VAL A 247 19.83 1.69 -10.25
CA VAL A 247 19.20 2.97 -10.64
C VAL A 247 19.89 4.19 -10.03
N SER A 248 20.34 5.12 -10.88
CA SER A 248 20.91 6.39 -10.44
C SER A 248 19.82 7.46 -10.24
N LEU A 249 20.04 8.42 -9.35
CA LEU A 249 19.13 9.56 -9.17
C LEU A 249 18.95 10.40 -10.45
N PRO A 250 20.00 10.68 -11.25
CA PRO A 250 19.84 11.31 -12.57
C PRO A 250 18.89 10.54 -13.50
N THR A 251 19.02 9.21 -13.56
CA THR A 251 18.11 8.34 -14.33
C THR A 251 16.68 8.54 -13.86
N LEU A 252 16.46 8.48 -12.55
CA LEU A 252 15.13 8.63 -11.97
C LEU A 252 14.53 10.02 -12.26
N PHE A 253 15.33 11.10 -12.21
CA PHE A 253 14.86 12.45 -12.55
C PHE A 253 14.33 12.59 -13.97
N GLN A 254 14.84 11.82 -14.95
CA GLN A 254 14.27 11.83 -16.30
C GLN A 254 12.76 11.53 -16.29
N TRP A 255 12.32 10.67 -15.38
CA TRP A 255 10.92 10.28 -15.24
C TRP A 255 10.14 11.16 -14.27
N ILE A 256 10.74 11.55 -13.13
CA ILE A 256 10.05 12.36 -12.10
C ILE A 256 9.68 13.76 -12.62
N THR A 257 10.42 14.30 -13.59
CA THR A 257 10.19 15.64 -14.17
C THR A 257 8.79 15.88 -14.71
N GLN A 258 8.05 14.82 -15.04
CA GLN A 258 6.65 14.95 -15.45
C GLN A 258 5.70 15.38 -14.31
N PHE A 259 6.14 15.32 -13.04
CA PHE A 259 5.36 15.63 -11.84
C PHE A 259 5.61 17.07 -11.37
N GLU A 260 4.86 18.02 -11.90
CA GLU A 260 5.04 19.45 -11.61
C GLU A 260 4.77 19.87 -10.16
N ASN A 261 3.99 19.08 -9.41
CA ASN A 261 3.59 19.42 -8.05
C ASN A 261 4.22 18.49 -6.99
N LEU A 262 5.28 17.77 -7.37
CA LEU A 262 6.01 16.91 -6.45
C LEU A 262 6.65 17.75 -5.33
N THR A 263 6.31 17.42 -4.09
CA THR A 263 6.74 18.09 -2.86
C THR A 263 7.35 17.11 -1.85
N HIS A 264 7.13 15.80 -2.01
CA HIS A 264 7.64 14.76 -1.14
C HIS A 264 8.44 13.75 -1.97
N LEU A 265 9.66 13.45 -1.54
CA LEU A 265 10.51 12.47 -2.21
C LEU A 265 11.10 11.52 -1.16
N TYR A 266 10.86 10.24 -1.34
CA TYR A 266 11.48 9.16 -0.59
C TYR A 266 12.31 8.34 -1.57
N LEU A 267 13.59 8.18 -1.25
CA LEU A 267 14.56 7.41 -2.03
C LEU A 267 15.12 6.28 -1.17
N GLU A 268 14.79 5.03 -1.49
CA GLU A 268 15.36 3.84 -0.85
C GLU A 268 16.47 3.25 -1.70
N ASP A 269 17.69 3.30 -1.18
CA ASP A 269 18.91 2.76 -1.79
C ASP A 269 19.25 3.32 -3.18
N VAL A 270 18.50 4.33 -3.67
CA VAL A 270 18.71 5.03 -4.96
C VAL A 270 20.14 5.54 -5.06
N GLY A 271 20.86 5.13 -6.11
CA GLY A 271 22.27 5.45 -6.27
C GLY A 271 22.46 6.94 -6.54
N LEU A 272 23.20 7.62 -5.68
CA LEU A 272 23.59 9.02 -5.90
C LEU A 272 24.94 8.99 -6.60
N ASP A 273 24.91 8.96 -7.93
CA ASP A 273 26.12 9.00 -8.73
C ASP A 273 26.84 10.34 -8.52
N TYR A 274 28.17 10.29 -8.42
CA TYR A 274 29.05 11.44 -8.20
C TYR A 274 29.23 12.30 -9.46
N SER A 275 28.67 11.87 -10.60
CA SER A 275 28.78 12.63 -11.84
C SER A 275 28.13 14.01 -11.68
N GLN A 276 28.95 15.07 -11.67
CA GLN A 276 28.51 16.46 -11.59
C GLN A 276 27.63 16.91 -12.77
N ASP A 277 27.35 16.02 -13.71
CA ASP A 277 26.70 16.37 -14.97
C ASP A 277 25.18 16.59 -14.81
N TRP A 278 24.53 16.01 -13.79
CA TRP A 278 23.09 16.19 -13.62
C TRP A 278 22.71 17.60 -13.15
N THR A 279 23.59 18.27 -12.40
CA THR A 279 23.37 19.66 -11.95
C THR A 279 23.43 20.65 -13.12
N LYS A 280 24.25 20.37 -14.14
CA LYS A 280 24.39 21.21 -15.35
C LYS A 280 23.10 21.29 -16.17
N SER A 281 22.22 20.30 -16.07
CA SER A 281 20.99 20.24 -16.85
C SER A 281 19.91 21.24 -16.41
N GLY A 282 20.02 21.83 -15.20
CA GLY A 282 19.06 22.78 -14.62
C GLY A 282 17.67 22.21 -14.29
N ILE A 283 17.30 21.07 -14.86
CA ILE A 283 15.99 20.44 -14.69
C ILE A 283 15.81 19.91 -13.27
N ALA A 284 16.84 19.25 -12.73
CA ALA A 284 16.83 18.76 -11.35
C ALA A 284 16.64 19.91 -10.35
N PHE A 285 17.26 21.07 -10.61
CA PHE A 285 17.18 22.25 -9.74
C PHE A 285 15.73 22.70 -9.52
N HIS A 286 14.94 22.83 -10.59
CA HIS A 286 13.54 23.22 -10.48
C HIS A 286 12.70 22.23 -9.69
N LEU A 287 12.94 20.93 -9.87
CA LEU A 287 12.20 19.89 -9.15
C LEU A 287 12.55 19.90 -7.67
N LEU A 288 13.83 19.91 -7.36
CA LEU A 288 14.35 19.85 -6.00
C LEU A 288 13.96 21.10 -5.20
N HIS A 289 13.87 22.28 -5.84
CA HIS A 289 13.42 23.50 -5.19
C HIS A 289 12.01 23.45 -4.63
N ARG A 290 11.13 22.58 -5.14
CA ARG A 290 9.74 22.46 -4.65
C ARG A 290 9.60 21.45 -3.51
N LEU A 291 10.63 20.65 -3.26
CA LEU A 291 10.56 19.64 -2.22
C LEU A 291 10.45 20.29 -0.85
N THR A 292 9.48 19.79 -0.10
CA THR A 292 9.18 20.13 1.28
C THR A 292 9.57 19.01 2.23
N HIS A 293 9.57 17.76 1.73
CA HIS A 293 9.93 16.57 2.48
C HIS A 293 10.88 15.71 1.63
N LEU A 294 12.00 15.30 2.23
CA LEU A 294 12.99 14.44 1.59
C LEU A 294 13.40 13.35 2.57
N HIS A 295 13.21 12.09 2.18
CA HIS A 295 13.78 10.94 2.86
C HIS A 295 14.76 10.27 1.92
N MET A 296 16.00 10.10 2.36
CA MET A 296 17.01 9.36 1.63
C MET A 296 17.55 8.27 2.52
N ARG A 297 17.42 7.05 2.04
CA ARG A 297 18.06 5.89 2.59
C ARG A 297 19.21 5.52 1.67
N ALA A 298 20.45 5.70 2.12
CA ALA A 298 21.65 5.62 1.29
C ALA A 298 22.73 4.80 1.98
N PRO A 299 23.56 4.06 1.22
CA PRO A 299 24.65 3.30 1.81
C PRO A 299 25.73 4.20 2.42
N TYR A 300 25.91 5.44 1.93
CA TYR A 300 27.02 6.29 2.36
C TYR A 300 26.62 7.73 2.72
N PRO A 301 27.16 8.32 3.81
CA PRO A 301 26.86 9.71 4.20
C PRO A 301 27.27 10.76 3.16
N TRP A 302 28.41 10.56 2.49
CA TRP A 302 28.91 11.54 1.51
C TRP A 302 27.97 11.71 0.32
N GLN A 303 27.18 10.69 -0.02
CA GLN A 303 26.18 10.76 -1.07
C GLN A 303 25.08 11.76 -0.70
N VAL A 304 24.65 11.69 0.55
CA VAL A 304 23.65 12.61 1.11
C VAL A 304 24.22 14.01 1.20
N ALA A 305 25.40 14.18 1.80
CA ALA A 305 26.07 15.48 1.92
C ALA A 305 26.24 16.15 0.55
N HIS A 306 26.73 15.41 -0.45
CA HIS A 306 26.88 15.93 -1.80
C HIS A 306 25.54 16.38 -2.41
N THR A 307 24.47 15.59 -2.23
CA THR A 307 23.13 15.96 -2.71
C THR A 307 22.62 17.25 -2.06
N ILE A 308 22.92 17.45 -0.78
CA ILE A 308 22.57 18.68 -0.06
C ILE A 308 23.38 19.87 -0.58
N GLU A 309 24.69 19.70 -0.80
CA GLU A 309 25.61 20.75 -1.26
C GLU A 309 25.32 21.28 -2.66
N VAL A 310 24.62 20.50 -3.49
CA VAL A 310 24.29 20.91 -4.87
C VAL A 310 23.49 22.21 -4.93
N GLN A 311 22.68 22.52 -3.91
CA GLN A 311 21.86 23.73 -3.89
C GLN A 311 21.36 24.09 -2.49
N THR A 312 20.82 25.30 -2.34
CA THR A 312 20.10 25.70 -1.12
C THR A 312 18.63 25.29 -1.20
N TRP A 313 18.17 24.53 -0.21
CA TRP A 313 16.84 23.94 -0.14
C TRP A 313 15.87 24.82 0.64
N HIS A 314 15.49 25.95 0.05
CA HIS A 314 14.65 26.94 0.75
C HIS A 314 13.27 26.44 1.16
N ASN A 315 12.68 25.50 0.41
CA ASN A 315 11.34 25.00 0.71
C ASN A 315 11.32 23.71 1.53
N LEU A 316 12.49 23.09 1.73
CA LEU A 316 12.61 21.81 2.44
C LEU A 316 12.44 22.05 3.94
N ARG A 317 11.46 21.38 4.52
CA ARG A 317 11.04 21.51 5.91
C ARG A 317 11.30 20.25 6.72
N SER A 318 11.21 19.08 6.08
CA SER A 318 11.44 17.80 6.72
C SER A 318 12.48 17.01 5.97
N LEU A 319 13.47 16.51 6.70
CA LEU A 319 14.59 15.78 6.16
C LEU A 319 14.82 14.52 6.98
N MET A 320 14.89 13.38 6.31
CA MET A 320 15.20 12.11 6.94
C MET A 320 16.31 11.39 6.20
N PHE A 321 17.26 10.87 6.96
CA PHE A 321 18.35 10.06 6.46
C PHE A 321 18.44 8.74 7.20
N GLU A 322 18.51 7.65 6.44
CA GLU A 322 18.81 6.32 6.94
C GLU A 322 20.09 5.81 6.26
N MET A 323 21.08 5.38 7.04
CA MET A 323 22.38 4.96 6.51
C MET A 323 22.83 3.63 7.09
N TYR A 324 23.31 2.73 6.21
CA TYR A 324 23.77 1.38 6.58
C TYR A 324 25.27 1.27 6.78
N GLU A 325 26.04 1.99 5.96
CA GLU A 325 27.49 1.92 5.97
C GLU A 325 28.06 3.30 6.31
N ASN A 326 29.07 3.34 7.18
CA ASN A 326 29.74 4.57 7.61
C ASN A 326 28.83 5.53 8.42
N GLY A 327 29.29 5.94 9.59
CA GLY A 327 28.60 6.97 10.38
C GLY A 327 28.74 8.39 9.83
N TRP A 328 27.81 9.23 10.27
CA TRP A 328 27.72 10.66 9.95
C TRP A 328 28.87 11.43 10.60
N SER A 329 29.41 12.45 9.92
CA SER A 329 30.40 13.34 10.51
C SER A 329 29.76 14.66 10.97
N PHE A 330 30.32 15.33 11.98
CA PHE A 330 29.80 16.63 12.40
C PHE A 330 29.78 17.67 11.26
N CYS A 331 30.70 17.56 10.29
CA CYS A 331 30.72 18.40 9.09
C CYS A 331 29.42 18.31 8.29
N ASP A 332 28.83 17.13 8.22
CA ASP A 332 27.62 16.89 7.43
C ASP A 332 26.41 17.59 8.07
N PHE A 333 26.37 17.75 9.41
CA PHE A 333 25.39 18.63 10.06
C PHE A 333 25.60 20.11 9.68
N VAL A 334 26.85 20.59 9.66
CA VAL A 334 27.16 21.96 9.21
C VAL A 334 26.66 22.16 7.77
N THR A 335 26.86 21.17 6.90
CA THR A 335 26.35 21.16 5.52
C THR A 335 24.82 21.22 5.47
N ILE A 336 24.11 20.39 6.25
CA ILE A 336 22.63 20.44 6.36
C ILE A 336 22.16 21.85 6.72
N PHE A 337 22.63 22.40 7.84
CA PHE A 337 22.08 23.65 8.36
C PHE A 337 22.51 24.88 7.53
N SER A 338 23.61 24.80 6.78
CA SER A 338 24.01 25.86 5.85
C SER A 338 23.18 25.86 4.56
N HIS A 339 22.71 24.69 4.10
CA HIS A 339 21.96 24.57 2.85
C HIS A 339 20.45 24.46 3.04
N ILE A 340 19.96 24.20 4.25
CA ILE A 340 18.53 23.94 4.53
C ILE A 340 18.05 24.87 5.67
N PRO A 341 18.00 26.20 5.44
CA PRO A 341 17.78 27.20 6.49
C PRO A 341 16.36 27.24 7.06
N ASN A 342 15.43 26.46 6.49
CA ASN A 342 14.02 26.39 6.89
C ASN A 342 13.64 25.00 7.43
N LEU A 343 14.63 24.20 7.84
CA LEU A 343 14.43 22.87 8.37
C LEU A 343 13.66 22.91 9.71
N VAL A 344 12.55 22.19 9.76
CA VAL A 344 11.66 22.05 10.91
C VAL A 344 11.80 20.67 11.54
N GLU A 345 11.96 19.63 10.73
CA GLU A 345 12.13 18.25 11.20
C GLU A 345 13.42 17.67 10.60
N LEU A 346 14.29 17.13 11.45
CA LEU A 346 15.50 16.42 11.03
C LEU A 346 15.58 15.07 11.70
N TRP A 347 15.66 14.02 10.88
CA TRP A 347 15.85 12.64 11.31
C TRP A 347 17.16 12.10 10.75
N VAL A 348 18.02 11.62 11.62
CA VAL A 348 19.26 10.95 11.25
C VAL A 348 19.28 9.58 11.93
N VAL A 349 19.32 8.55 11.10
CA VAL A 349 19.34 7.13 11.50
C VAL A 349 20.62 6.51 10.93
N GLU A 350 21.50 6.03 11.81
CA GLU A 350 22.76 5.41 11.41
C GLU A 350 22.84 3.97 11.92
N ASP A 351 23.26 3.04 11.08
CA ASP A 351 23.62 1.69 11.51
C ASP A 351 25.08 1.59 11.95
N ALA A 352 25.98 2.41 11.40
CA ALA A 352 27.40 2.38 11.71
C ALA A 352 27.86 3.71 12.33
N VAL A 353 28.82 3.65 13.25
CA VAL A 353 29.39 4.83 13.89
C VAL A 353 30.76 5.11 13.27
N ASN A 354 31.01 6.35 12.86
CA ASN A 354 32.34 6.78 12.40
C ASN A 354 33.00 7.73 13.39
N CYS A 355 34.33 7.62 13.49
CA CYS A 355 35.13 8.56 14.29
C CYS A 355 34.99 9.99 13.77
N LEU A 356 34.59 10.89 14.66
CA LEU A 356 34.42 12.30 14.36
C LEU A 356 35.76 13.00 14.12
N ARG A 357 35.78 13.90 13.14
CA ARG A 357 36.73 15.01 13.12
C ARG A 357 36.20 16.10 14.04
N VAL A 358 37.00 16.46 15.03
CA VAL A 358 36.69 17.52 16.01
C VAL A 358 36.63 18.85 15.28
N LEU A 359 35.42 19.37 15.10
CA LEU A 359 35.20 20.77 14.73
C LEU A 359 34.68 21.54 15.95
N SER A 360 35.11 22.79 16.08
CA SER A 360 34.72 23.71 17.15
C SER A 360 33.54 24.62 16.76
N GLN A 361 32.89 24.35 15.62
CA GLN A 361 31.77 25.17 15.14
C GLN A 361 30.48 24.76 15.85
N ARG A 362 29.78 25.73 16.46
CA ARG A 362 28.44 25.50 17.00
C ARG A 362 27.40 25.62 15.89
N ILE A 363 26.40 24.75 15.94
CA ILE A 363 25.24 24.76 15.04
C ILE A 363 24.03 25.20 15.87
N THR A 364 23.29 26.17 15.34
CA THR A 364 22.06 26.67 15.96
C THR A 364 20.93 26.70 14.95
N SER A 365 19.72 26.36 15.38
CA SER A 365 18.50 26.50 14.57
C SER A 365 17.35 26.97 15.44
N ASP A 366 16.74 28.09 15.05
CA ASP A 366 15.56 28.70 15.67
C ASP A 366 14.25 28.17 15.08
N LYS A 367 14.31 27.24 14.12
CA LYS A 367 13.15 26.66 13.42
C LYS A 367 12.98 25.17 13.62
N LEU A 368 14.04 24.47 14.03
CA LEU A 368 14.01 23.03 14.19
C LEU A 368 13.13 22.69 15.40
N GLN A 369 11.99 22.06 15.14
CA GLN A 369 11.00 21.65 16.13
C GLN A 369 11.11 20.17 16.48
N LEU A 370 11.59 19.35 15.54
CA LEU A 370 11.82 17.93 15.75
C LEU A 370 13.24 17.56 15.37
N PHE A 371 13.94 16.90 16.30
CA PHE A 371 15.27 16.36 16.07
C PHE A 371 15.35 14.90 16.51
N SER A 372 15.76 14.04 15.58
CA SER A 372 16.03 12.63 15.85
C SER A 372 17.47 12.30 15.50
N TYR A 373 18.20 11.75 16.47
CA TYR A 373 19.54 11.20 16.27
C TYR A 373 19.59 9.77 16.83
N THR A 374 19.35 8.81 15.94
CA THR A 374 19.23 7.40 16.30
C THR A 374 20.34 6.58 15.64
N LEU A 375 20.88 5.68 16.43
CA LEU A 375 21.92 4.73 16.09
C LEU A 375 21.33 3.36 16.32
N ASN A 376 21.65 2.40 15.48
CA ASN A 376 21.24 1.04 15.67
C ASN A 376 21.88 0.46 16.94
N PRO A 377 21.09 0.08 17.97
CA PRO A 377 21.59 -0.31 19.28
C PRO A 377 22.60 -1.46 19.22
N ARG A 378 22.51 -2.32 18.20
CA ARG A 378 23.40 -3.48 18.01
C ARG A 378 24.85 -3.11 17.76
N TRP A 379 25.10 -1.89 17.28
CA TRP A 379 26.44 -1.42 16.89
C TRP A 379 27.00 -0.37 17.85
N VAL A 380 26.23 0.03 18.87
CA VAL A 380 26.63 1.08 19.81
C VAL A 380 27.37 0.45 20.99
N THR A 381 28.69 0.60 21.03
CA THR A 381 29.45 0.38 22.27
C THR A 381 29.44 1.65 23.14
N GLU A 382 29.78 1.54 24.42
CA GLU A 382 29.90 2.70 25.31
C GLU A 382 30.86 3.77 24.77
N GLU A 383 32.01 3.34 24.22
CA GLU A 383 33.01 4.24 23.63
C GLU A 383 32.44 4.99 22.41
N HIS A 384 31.74 4.29 21.52
CA HIS A 384 31.09 4.90 20.35
C HIS A 384 30.02 5.91 20.75
N HIS A 385 29.16 5.57 21.72
CA HIS A 385 28.12 6.48 22.20
C HIS A 385 28.72 7.77 22.78
N HIS A 386 29.74 7.61 23.64
CA HIS A 386 30.43 8.74 24.26
C HIS A 386 31.12 9.64 23.24
N HIS A 387 31.74 9.08 22.21
CA HIS A 387 32.46 9.88 21.22
C HIS A 387 31.57 10.52 20.16
N VAL A 388 30.44 9.90 19.79
CA VAL A 388 29.64 10.38 18.65
C VAL A 388 28.38 11.11 19.09
N VAL A 389 27.51 10.45 19.86
CA VAL A 389 26.25 11.05 20.31
C VAL A 389 26.54 12.22 21.24
N ARG A 390 27.29 11.98 22.32
CA ARG A 390 27.56 13.01 23.32
C ARG A 390 28.32 14.20 22.74
N TYR A 391 29.33 13.96 21.91
CA TYR A 391 30.10 15.04 21.29
C TYR A 391 29.23 15.90 20.37
N ASN A 392 28.43 15.29 19.49
CA ASN A 392 27.57 16.04 18.57
C ASN A 392 26.64 16.99 19.36
N PHE A 393 26.00 16.51 20.42
CA PHE A 393 25.07 17.29 21.24
C PHE A 393 25.71 18.48 21.97
N GLU A 394 27.02 18.46 22.25
CA GLU A 394 27.71 19.60 22.88
C GLU A 394 27.80 20.84 21.97
N PHE A 395 27.70 20.65 20.65
CA PHE A 395 27.79 21.74 19.67
C PHE A 395 26.46 22.10 19.02
N LEU A 396 25.35 21.46 19.41
CA LEU A 396 24.01 21.76 18.91
C LEU A 396 23.24 22.66 19.90
N SER A 397 22.46 23.60 19.38
CA SER A 397 21.55 24.44 20.16
C SER A 397 20.27 24.70 19.36
N PHE A 398 19.14 24.16 19.83
CA PHE A 398 17.86 24.23 19.11
C PHE A 398 16.76 24.83 20.00
N PRO A 399 16.65 26.17 20.12
CA PRO A 399 15.70 26.80 21.04
C PRO A 399 14.22 26.53 20.75
N ALA A 400 13.89 26.25 19.49
CA ALA A 400 12.51 25.95 19.07
C ALA A 400 12.17 24.45 19.14
N LEU A 401 13.06 23.61 19.69
CA LEU A 401 12.86 22.17 19.72
C LEU A 401 11.71 21.80 20.66
N VAL A 402 10.81 20.95 20.16
CA VAL A 402 9.58 20.48 20.81
C VAL A 402 9.64 18.96 21.00
N ASP A 403 10.18 18.23 20.03
CA ASP A 403 10.27 16.78 20.03
C ASP A 403 11.70 16.31 19.84
N LEU A 404 12.17 15.43 20.73
CA LEU A 404 13.51 14.87 20.71
C LEU A 404 13.48 13.34 20.74
N VAL A 405 14.13 12.71 19.76
CA VAL A 405 14.30 11.24 19.69
C VAL A 405 15.79 10.90 19.67
N VAL A 406 16.28 10.10 20.60
CA VAL A 406 17.73 9.78 20.70
C VAL A 406 17.94 8.32 21.06
N THR A 407 19.03 7.73 20.59
CA THR A 407 19.47 6.42 21.10
C THR A 407 19.82 6.48 22.58
N ALA A 408 19.25 5.58 23.35
CA ALA A 408 19.58 5.38 24.74
C ALA A 408 21.07 5.04 24.90
N PRO A 409 21.78 5.71 25.83
CA PRO A 409 23.14 5.32 26.20
C PRO A 409 23.13 3.94 26.86
N PRO A 410 24.01 2.99 26.47
CA PRO A 410 24.04 1.64 27.05
C PRO A 410 24.21 1.62 28.59
N ASN A 411 24.91 2.62 29.13
CA ASN A 411 25.15 2.78 30.57
C ASN A 411 24.08 3.63 31.29
N GLY A 412 23.04 4.09 30.60
CA GLY A 412 22.02 4.98 31.14
C GLY A 412 22.48 6.42 31.42
N ASP A 413 23.69 6.84 31.00
CA ASP A 413 24.19 8.21 31.21
C ASP A 413 23.51 9.22 30.27
N VAL A 414 22.46 9.87 30.76
CA VAL A 414 21.70 10.90 30.04
C VAL A 414 22.22 12.32 30.29
N ASP A 415 23.37 12.51 30.95
CA ASP A 415 23.86 13.85 31.32
C ASP A 415 24.17 14.72 30.11
N PHE A 416 24.57 14.13 28.98
CA PHE A 416 24.79 14.88 27.74
C PHE A 416 23.49 15.48 27.21
N ILE A 417 22.34 14.79 27.38
CA ILE A 417 21.02 15.30 27.01
C ILE A 417 20.67 16.46 27.95
N ARG A 418 20.88 16.32 29.26
CA ARG A 418 20.70 17.43 30.23
C ARG A 418 21.47 18.68 29.79
N ARG A 419 22.76 18.54 29.44
CA ARG A 419 23.59 19.66 28.96
C ARG A 419 23.04 20.28 27.69
N PHE A 420 22.60 19.45 26.74
CA PHE A 420 21.97 19.92 25.50
C PHE A 420 20.68 20.70 25.75
N LEU A 421 19.80 20.24 26.65
CA LEU A 421 18.55 20.93 26.98
C LEU A 421 18.84 22.29 27.63
N LEU A 422 19.79 22.35 28.57
CA LEU A 422 20.22 23.60 29.19
C LEU A 422 20.84 24.58 28.18
N GLN A 423 21.61 24.07 27.22
CA GLN A 423 22.24 24.88 26.16
C GLN A 423 21.24 25.35 25.10
N SER A 424 20.25 24.52 24.75
CA SER A 424 19.24 24.84 23.76
C SER A 424 18.18 25.78 24.33
N ILE A 425 17.93 25.73 25.64
CA ILE A 425 16.85 26.50 26.29
C ILE A 425 15.50 26.20 25.61
N CYS A 426 15.31 24.94 25.21
CA CYS A 426 14.10 24.48 24.56
C CYS A 426 13.08 23.95 25.58
N CYS A 427 11.82 23.86 25.16
CA CYS A 427 10.72 23.35 25.97
C CYS A 427 10.14 22.12 25.27
N LEU A 428 10.67 20.94 25.60
CA LEU A 428 10.21 19.69 24.97
C LEU A 428 8.78 19.34 25.42
N SER A 429 7.92 18.99 24.46
CA SER A 429 6.65 18.32 24.75
C SER A 429 6.79 16.79 24.78
N SER A 430 7.73 16.25 24.01
CA SER A 430 7.96 14.81 23.94
C SER A 430 9.46 14.48 23.86
N PHE A 431 9.84 13.43 24.58
CA PHE A 431 11.18 12.89 24.59
C PHE A 431 11.12 11.36 24.46
N THR A 432 11.75 10.82 23.43
CA THR A 432 11.77 9.38 23.16
C THR A 432 13.20 8.85 23.18
N LEU A 433 13.42 7.78 23.94
CA LEU A 433 14.67 7.03 23.95
C LEU A 433 14.50 5.73 23.16
N ILE A 434 15.38 5.51 22.18
CA ILE A 434 15.42 4.29 21.36
C ILE A 434 16.54 3.37 21.87
N GLY A 435 16.24 2.13 22.20
CA GLY A 435 17.22 1.20 22.77
C GLY A 435 16.73 -0.23 22.72
N ASP A 436 17.58 -1.19 23.07
CA ASP A 436 17.14 -2.58 23.22
C ASP A 436 16.49 -2.74 24.61
N PHE A 437 15.17 -2.59 24.67
CA PHE A 437 14.40 -2.72 25.91
C PHE A 437 13.70 -4.08 26.03
N ASP A 438 14.17 -5.10 25.30
CA ASP A 438 13.55 -6.43 25.32
C ASP A 438 13.36 -6.96 26.76
N ASP A 439 12.21 -7.61 26.95
CA ASP A 439 11.50 -7.90 28.21
C ASP A 439 12.21 -8.86 29.19
N GLU A 440 13.55 -8.98 29.21
CA GLU A 440 14.18 -9.60 30.36
C GLU A 440 13.96 -8.67 31.57
N PRO A 441 13.04 -8.99 32.49
CA PRO A 441 12.56 -8.05 33.50
C PRO A 441 13.64 -7.64 34.50
N ASP A 442 14.76 -8.37 34.49
CA ASP A 442 15.90 -8.22 35.39
C ASP A 442 17.13 -7.59 34.72
N SER A 443 17.03 -7.14 33.46
CA SER A 443 18.14 -6.44 32.82
C SER A 443 18.35 -5.07 33.49
N THR A 444 19.40 -4.99 34.31
CA THR A 444 19.79 -3.76 35.03
C THR A 444 19.91 -2.51 34.14
N PRO A 445 20.38 -2.60 32.87
CA PRO A 445 20.49 -1.43 31.99
C PRO A 445 19.16 -0.77 31.61
N SER A 446 18.14 -1.56 31.24
CA SER A 446 16.84 -1.04 30.77
C SER A 446 16.10 -0.27 31.86
N HIS A 447 16.16 -0.77 33.11
CA HIS A 447 15.64 -0.06 34.28
C HIS A 447 16.37 1.24 34.55
N LEU A 448 17.70 1.26 34.41
CA LEU A 448 18.50 2.47 34.63
C LEU A 448 18.21 3.53 33.58
N ILE A 449 18.14 3.16 32.30
CA ILE A 449 17.77 4.06 31.20
C ILE A 449 16.37 4.62 31.44
N SER A 450 15.39 3.77 31.77
CA SER A 450 14.01 4.18 32.01
C SER A 450 13.93 5.16 33.17
N ARG A 451 14.55 4.82 34.31
CA ARG A 451 14.61 5.68 35.50
C ARG A 451 15.27 7.03 35.21
N ASN A 452 16.41 7.03 34.52
CA ASN A 452 17.15 8.26 34.24
C ASN A 452 16.42 9.13 33.20
N GLY A 453 15.80 8.52 32.19
CA GLY A 453 14.95 9.20 31.21
C GLY A 453 13.72 9.83 31.86
N THR A 454 13.02 9.11 32.74
CA THR A 454 11.89 9.65 33.50
C THR A 454 12.33 10.78 34.43
N SER A 455 13.44 10.62 35.15
CA SER A 455 14.00 11.68 36.01
C SER A 455 14.34 12.94 35.21
N LEU A 456 14.85 12.80 33.98
CA LEU A 456 15.11 13.94 33.10
C LEU A 456 13.79 14.61 32.66
N GLY A 457 12.76 13.80 32.36
CA GLY A 457 11.43 14.31 32.05
C GLY A 457 10.84 15.13 33.21
N GLU A 458 10.96 14.66 34.45
CA GLU A 458 10.54 15.40 35.65
C GLU A 458 11.35 16.68 35.85
N GLU A 459 12.67 16.63 35.71
CA GLU A 459 13.59 17.76 35.88
C GLU A 459 13.27 18.93 34.92
N PHE A 460 12.94 18.61 33.67
CA PHE A 460 12.65 19.59 32.61
C PHE A 460 11.14 19.77 32.33
N ALA A 461 10.28 19.19 33.16
CA ALA A 461 8.82 19.21 33.01
C ALA A 461 8.32 18.76 31.62
N ILE A 462 8.94 17.71 31.05
CA ILE A 462 8.58 17.11 29.76
C ILE A 462 7.32 16.24 29.95
N PRO A 463 6.18 16.58 29.32
CA PRO A 463 4.91 15.87 29.54
C PRO A 463 4.89 14.40 29.11
N SER A 464 5.66 14.04 28.08
CA SER A 464 5.67 12.70 27.47
C SER A 464 7.11 12.18 27.37
N VAL A 465 7.43 11.15 28.16
CA VAL A 465 8.68 10.39 28.02
C VAL A 465 8.33 8.98 27.53
N GLU A 466 8.90 8.59 26.39
CA GLU A 466 8.63 7.32 25.71
C GLU A 466 9.93 6.51 25.58
N PHE A 467 9.78 5.18 25.62
CA PHE A 467 10.85 4.23 25.38
C PHE A 467 10.37 3.28 24.28
N ALA A 468 11.17 3.11 23.22
CA ALA A 468 10.80 2.25 22.10
C ALA A 468 11.99 1.42 21.63
N ASN A 469 11.73 0.19 21.15
CA ASN A 469 12.80 -0.72 20.73
C ASN A 469 13.43 -0.29 19.41
N ILE A 470 12.60 0.20 18.50
CA ILE A 470 13.02 0.74 17.21
C ILE A 470 12.31 2.04 16.91
N LEU A 471 12.95 2.90 16.11
CA LEU A 471 12.40 4.20 15.71
C LEU A 471 10.99 4.09 15.13
N LYS A 472 10.72 3.04 14.34
CA LYS A 472 9.42 2.81 13.67
C LYS A 472 8.26 2.55 14.63
N GLU A 473 8.55 2.13 15.86
CA GLU A 473 7.55 1.91 16.91
C GLU A 473 7.22 3.18 17.67
N SER A 474 8.12 4.17 17.66
CA SER A 474 7.88 5.41 18.40
C SER A 474 6.68 6.18 17.88
N ARG A 475 5.88 6.71 18.80
CA ARG A 475 4.71 7.55 18.47
C ARG A 475 5.10 8.74 17.61
N ILE A 476 6.17 9.44 17.97
CA ILE A 476 6.63 10.65 17.25
C ILE A 476 6.94 10.32 15.78
N TYR A 477 7.60 9.18 15.52
CA TYR A 477 7.91 8.77 14.15
C TYR A 477 6.65 8.42 13.37
N GLN A 478 5.71 7.68 13.97
CA GLN A 478 4.45 7.31 13.33
C GLN A 478 3.63 8.57 12.98
N GLU A 479 3.48 9.49 13.93
CA GLU A 479 2.79 10.76 13.71
C GLU A 479 3.47 11.60 12.61
N ALA A 480 4.80 11.61 12.55
CA ALA A 480 5.54 12.31 11.50
C ALA A 480 5.33 11.67 10.12
N LYS A 481 5.41 10.33 10.01
CA LYS A 481 5.12 9.62 8.76
C LYS A 481 3.66 9.82 8.34
N ASP A 482 2.72 9.84 9.27
CA ASP A 482 1.34 10.15 8.97
C ASP A 482 1.20 11.56 8.40
N ARG A 483 1.87 12.58 8.97
CA ARG A 483 1.88 13.95 8.41
C ARG A 483 2.44 14.00 6.99
N TRP A 484 3.43 13.18 6.65
CA TRP A 484 4.01 13.16 5.31
C TRP A 484 3.05 12.63 4.23
N PHE A 485 2.13 11.75 4.61
CA PHE A 485 1.17 11.13 3.68
C PHE A 485 -0.26 11.67 3.83
N CYS A 486 -0.57 12.34 4.94
CA CYS A 486 -1.88 12.90 5.24
C CYS A 486 -1.93 14.39 4.85
N MET A 487 -2.49 14.65 3.68
CA MET A 487 -2.75 16.01 3.19
C MET A 487 -4.20 16.46 3.43
N ASP A 488 -4.95 15.76 4.30
CA ASP A 488 -6.35 16.10 4.61
C ASP A 488 -6.49 17.42 5.39
N SER A 489 -5.37 18.05 5.79
CA SER A 489 -5.39 19.35 6.43
C SER A 489 -5.32 20.46 5.37
N ALA A 490 -6.49 20.99 5.02
CA ALA A 490 -6.58 22.40 4.65
C ALA A 490 -6.10 23.21 5.87
N VAL A 491 -4.79 23.48 5.94
CA VAL A 491 -4.18 24.49 6.82
C VAL A 491 -4.09 25.79 6.05
#